data_AF-A0A1W9S8T5-F1
#
_entry.id   AF-A0A1W9S8T5-F1
#
_cell.length_a   1.000
_cell.length_b   1.000
_cell.length_c   1.000
_cell.angle_alpha   90.00
_cell.angle_beta   90.00
_cell.angle_gamma   90.00
#
_symmetry.space_group_name_H-M   'P 1'
#
loop_
_entity.id
_entity.type
_entity.pdbx_description
1 polymer ?
#
loop_
_entity_poly.entity_id
_entity_poly.type
_entity_poly.pdbx_seq_one_letter_code
_entity_poly.pdbx_strand_id
1 'polypeptide(L)'
;MNNKSNLKIKLINRYRIKNDYYCFDFKKPINFNFIEGQYSIFGLIAKDIKGLNQRVFSIIVIKLKKNPNDIHAIRILVILKFLIYRIVSN
;
A
#
# COMPACT_ATOMS: atom_id res chain seq x y z
N MET A 1 6.39 -12.35 21.63
CA MET A 1 5.35 -12.83 20.70
C MET A 1 5.79 -12.52 19.26
N ASN A 2 6.14 -13.55 18.50
CA ASN A 2 6.65 -13.47 17.13
C ASN A 2 5.46 -13.53 16.16
N ASN A 3 4.93 -12.38 15.73
CA ASN A 3 3.86 -12.32 14.72
C ASN A 3 4.20 -11.30 13.64
N LYS A 4 5.28 -11.55 12.88
CA LYS A 4 5.41 -10.96 11.54
C LYS A 4 4.56 -11.79 10.56
N SER A 5 3.24 -11.79 10.74
CA SER A 5 2.34 -12.39 9.76
C SER A 5 2.26 -11.46 8.55
N ASN A 6 2.87 -11.86 7.44
CA ASN A 6 2.75 -11.14 6.19
C ASN A 6 1.30 -11.22 5.70
N LEU A 7 0.51 -10.18 5.98
CA LEU A 7 -0.89 -10.08 5.57
C LEU A 7 -0.97 -9.69 4.09
N LYS A 8 -1.51 -10.60 3.27
CA LYS A 8 -1.86 -10.28 1.87
C LYS A 8 -3.12 -9.42 1.86
N ILE A 9 -3.01 -8.21 1.34
CA ILE A 9 -4.11 -7.25 1.23
C ILE A 9 -4.52 -7.08 -0.24
N LYS A 10 -5.82 -6.92 -0.49
CA LYS A 10 -6.36 -6.80 -1.84
C LYS A 10 -6.43 -5.33 -2.26
N LEU A 11 -5.86 -5.00 -3.41
CA LEU A 11 -6.02 -3.70 -4.06
C LEU A 11 -7.49 -3.50 -4.47
N ILE A 12 -8.07 -2.37 -4.09
CA ILE A 12 -9.43 -1.95 -4.46
C ILE A 12 -9.36 -0.94 -5.59
N ASN A 13 -8.62 0.16 -5.40
CA ASN A 13 -8.49 1.23 -6.39
C ASN A 13 -7.03 1.60 -6.59
N ARG A 14 -6.72 2.07 -7.80
CA ARG A 14 -5.50 2.80 -8.12
C ARG A 14 -5.86 4.01 -8.95
N TYR A 15 -5.27 5.15 -8.67
CA TYR A 15 -5.47 6.34 -9.49
C TYR A 15 -4.26 7.27 -9.39
N ARG A 16 -4.03 8.00 -10.48
CA ARG A 16 -2.97 9.00 -10.57
C ARG A 16 -3.53 10.33 -10.05
N ILE A 17 -2.75 11.04 -9.24
CA ILE A 17 -3.09 12.40 -8.80
C ILE A 17 -2.50 13.41 -9.81
N LYS A 18 -1.18 13.63 -9.76
CA LYS A 18 -0.41 14.57 -10.62
C LYS A 18 1.09 14.29 -10.45
N ASN A 19 1.97 14.73 -11.36
CA ASN A 19 3.44 14.71 -11.19
C ASN A 19 4.00 13.37 -10.67
N ASP A 20 3.50 12.27 -11.21
CA ASP A 20 3.89 10.90 -10.88
C ASP A 20 3.54 10.43 -9.46
N TYR A 21 2.61 11.13 -8.80
CA TYR A 21 1.99 10.66 -7.56
C TYR A 21 0.81 9.74 -7.88
N TYR A 22 0.80 8.59 -7.23
CA TYR A 22 -0.24 7.57 -7.32
C TYR A 22 -0.80 7.28 -5.94
N CYS A 23 -2.11 7.10 -5.88
CA CYS A 23 -2.78 6.56 -4.71
C CYS A 23 -3.22 5.13 -4.98
N PHE A 24 -3.02 4.28 -3.98
CA PHE A 24 -3.49 2.91 -3.97
C PHE A 24 -4.34 2.69 -2.73
N ASP A 25 -5.57 2.24 -2.94
CA ASP A 25 -6.50 1.91 -1.87
C ASP A 25 -6.58 0.39 -1.74
N PHE A 26 -6.28 -0.13 -0.56
CA PHE A 26 -6.34 -1.55 -0.25
C PHE A 26 -7.50 -1.83 0.71
N LYS A 27 -8.09 -3.03 0.62
CA LYS A 27 -9.08 -3.47 1.61
C LYS A 27 -8.42 -3.54 2.98
N LYS A 28 -8.94 -2.79 3.96
CA LYS A 28 -8.47 -2.86 5.35
C LYS A 28 -8.76 -4.26 5.91
N PRO A 29 -7.76 -4.99 6.43
CA PRO A 29 -8.01 -6.25 7.14
C PRO A 29 -8.84 -6.02 8.40
N ILE A 30 -9.69 -6.99 8.77
CA ILE A 30 -10.60 -6.88 9.93
C ILE A 30 -9.82 -6.58 11.22
N ASN A 31 -8.67 -7.24 11.41
CA ASN A 31 -7.85 -7.12 12.62
C ASN A 31 -6.71 -6.11 12.46
N PHE A 32 -6.80 -5.20 11.48
CA PHE A 32 -5.79 -4.16 11.29
C PHE A 32 -6.10 -2.94 12.15
N ASN A 33 -5.38 -2.84 13.27
CA ASN A 33 -5.39 -1.67 14.13
C ASN A 33 -4.26 -0.73 13.72
N PHE A 34 -4.59 0.56 13.59
CA PHE A 34 -3.66 1.59 13.15
C PHE A 34 -3.97 2.90 13.86
N ILE A 35 -2.93 3.60 14.26
CA ILE A 35 -3.00 4.93 14.85
C ILE A 35 -2.54 5.94 13.81
N GLU A 36 -3.31 7.02 13.62
CA GLU A 36 -2.99 8.07 12.67
C GLU A 36 -1.56 8.62 12.88
N GLY A 37 -0.83 8.84 11.78
CA GLY A 37 0.58 9.23 11.80
C GLY A 37 1.59 8.07 11.78
N GLN A 38 1.15 6.82 11.98
CA GLN A 38 2.04 5.66 11.84
C GLN A 38 2.32 5.32 10.36
N TYR A 39 3.33 4.49 10.15
CA TYR A 39 3.68 3.92 8.84
C TYR A 39 3.53 2.39 8.86
N SER A 40 3.49 1.78 7.68
CA SER A 40 3.53 0.33 7.54
C SER A 40 4.52 -0.10 6.46
N ILE A 41 5.04 -1.32 6.59
CA ILE A 41 5.98 -1.92 5.64
C ILE A 41 5.17 -2.72 4.62
N PHE A 42 5.29 -2.37 3.35
CA PHE A 42 4.67 -3.10 2.24
C PHE A 42 5.73 -3.90 1.49
N GLY A 43 5.44 -5.19 1.30
CA GLY A 43 6.20 -6.04 0.38
C GLY A 43 5.71 -5.85 -1.05
N LEU A 44 6.64 -5.58 -1.97
CA LEU A 44 6.41 -5.56 -3.40
C LEU A 44 6.80 -6.92 -3.97
N ILE A 45 5.82 -7.65 -4.51
CA ILE A 45 6.05 -8.90 -5.22
C ILE A 45 5.91 -8.59 -6.71
N ALA A 46 7.03 -8.59 -7.42
CA ALA A 46 7.08 -8.40 -8.87
C ALA A 46 7.67 -9.65 -9.52
N LYS A 47 7.09 -10.07 -10.66
CA LYS A 47 7.49 -11.32 -11.36
C LYS A 47 8.99 -11.36 -11.70
N ASP A 48 9.56 -10.20 -12.01
CA ASP A 48 10.94 -10.09 -12.50
C ASP A 48 11.92 -9.54 -11.45
N ILE A 49 11.47 -9.34 -10.20
CA ILE A 49 12.34 -8.85 -9.12
C ILE A 49 12.56 -9.98 -8.10
N LYS A 50 13.79 -10.50 -8.07
CA LYS A 50 14.22 -11.48 -7.07
C LYS A 50 14.49 -10.78 -5.72
N GLY A 51 14.14 -11.45 -4.63
CA GLY A 51 14.41 -10.99 -3.26
C GLY A 51 13.26 -10.24 -2.57
N LEU A 52 13.40 -10.08 -1.26
CA LEU A 52 12.39 -9.42 -0.41
C LEU A 52 12.45 -7.89 -0.61
N ASN A 53 11.55 -7.36 -1.44
CA ASN A 53 11.46 -5.92 -1.65
C ASN A 53 10.41 -5.33 -0.73
N GLN A 54 10.88 -4.74 0.37
CA GLN A 54 10.03 -4.06 1.34
C GLN A 54 10.28 -2.55 1.31
N ARG A 55 9.21 -1.76 1.45
CA ARG A 55 9.27 -0.31 1.54
C ARG A 55 8.33 0.18 2.63
N VAL A 56 8.75 1.23 3.32
CA VAL A 56 7.96 1.92 4.33
C VAL A 56 7.06 2.93 3.64
N PHE A 57 5.77 2.92 3.96
CA PHE A 57 4.81 3.91 3.49
C PHE A 57 4.01 4.46 4.66
N SER A 58 3.82 5.77 4.68
CA SER A 58 2.78 6.40 5.48
C SER A 58 1.42 5.91 4.97
N ILE A 59 0.53 5.58 5.89
CA ILE A 59 -0.78 5.04 5.54
C ILE A 59 -1.89 5.89 6.17
N ILE A 60 -3.02 5.94 5.48
CA ILE A 60 -4.21 6.63 5.96
C ILE A 60 -5.39 5.67 5.82
N VAL A 61 -6.23 5.57 6.86
CA VAL A 61 -7.47 4.81 6.77
C VAL A 61 -8.58 5.72 6.27
N ILE A 62 -9.17 5.37 5.14
CA ILE A 62 -10.25 6.13 4.51
C ILE A 62 -11.55 5.33 4.50
N LYS A 63 -12.69 6.02 4.44
CA LYS A 63 -14.00 5.42 4.15
C LYS A 63 -14.31 5.59 2.67
N LEU A 64 -14.56 4.48 1.96
CA LEU A 64 -14.99 4.53 0.56
C LEU A 64 -16.52 4.59 0.49
N LYS A 65 -17.07 5.75 0.09
CA LYS A 65 -18.52 5.92 -0.12
C LYS A 65 -18.96 5.21 -1.41
N LYS A 66 -19.30 3.92 -1.35
CA LYS A 66 -20.04 3.24 -2.43
C LYS A 66 -21.18 2.31 -1.95
N ASN A 67 -21.26 1.95 -0.67
CA ASN A 67 -22.33 1.14 -0.09
C ASN A 67 -22.44 1.38 1.43
N PRO A 68 -23.62 1.19 2.06
CA PRO A 68 -23.83 1.41 3.50
C PRO A 68 -23.05 0.43 4.40
N ASN A 69 -22.50 -0.65 3.83
CA ASN A 69 -21.50 -1.47 4.50
C ASN A 69 -20.12 -0.81 4.31
N ASP A 70 -19.78 0.13 5.20
CA ASP A 70 -18.54 0.91 5.22
C ASP A 70 -17.30 0.07 4.87
N ILE A 71 -16.84 0.16 3.62
CA ILE A 71 -15.54 -0.41 3.25
C ILE A 71 -14.48 0.58 3.71
N HIS A 72 -13.89 0.30 4.86
CA HIS A 72 -12.64 0.94 5.27
C HIS A 72 -11.51 0.46 4.35
N ALA A 73 -10.78 1.40 3.77
CA ALA A 73 -9.62 1.13 2.95
C ALA A 73 -8.36 1.74 3.59
N ILE A 74 -7.23 1.09 3.37
CA ILE A 74 -5.91 1.63 3.66
C ILE A 74 -5.41 2.28 2.38
N ARG A 75 -5.18 3.59 2.41
CA ARG A 75 -4.60 4.36 1.31
C ARG A 75 -3.11 4.54 1.55
N ILE A 76 -2.33 4.31 0.50
CA ILE A 76 -0.93 4.76 0.43
C ILE A 76 -0.77 5.73 -0.73
N LEU A 77 0.05 6.75 -0.50
CA LEU A 77 0.53 7.66 -1.54
C LEU A 77 1.93 7.23 -1.93
N VAL A 78 2.16 7.06 -3.23
CA VAL A 78 3.45 6.64 -3.77
C VAL A 78 3.87 7.58 -4.88
N ILE A 79 5.13 8.00 -4.84
CA ILE A 79 5.76 8.76 -5.91
C ILE A 79 6.49 7.77 -6.83
N LEU A 80 6.09 7.72 -8.11
CA LEU A 80 6.62 6.74 -9.06
C LEU A 80 8.13 6.87 -9.28
N LYS A 81 8.70 8.08 -9.16
CA LYS A 81 10.16 8.28 -9.22
C LYS A 81 10.91 7.44 -8.18
N PHE A 82 10.29 7.13 -7.04
CA PHE A 82 10.88 6.26 -6.00
C PHE A 82 10.58 4.77 -6.22
N LEU A 83 9.61 4.42 -7.06
CA LEU A 83 9.42 3.04 -7.55
C LEU A 83 10.34 2.70 -8.73
N ILE A 84 10.71 3.68 -9.56
CA ILE A 84 11.48 3.51 -10.81
C ILE A 84 13.00 3.55 -10.61
N TYR A 85 13.54 3.73 -9.40
CA TYR A 85 14.99 3.90 -9.22
C TYR A 85 15.84 2.63 -9.49
N ARG A 86 15.27 1.52 -9.98
CA ARG A 86 16.04 0.29 -10.28
C ARG A 86 15.49 -0.58 -11.42
N ILE A 87 14.93 0.04 -12.46
CA ILE A 87 14.80 -0.59 -13.79
C ILE A 87 15.65 0.23 -14.79
N VAL A 88 16.90 0.48 -14.43
CA VAL A 88 17.98 0.87 -15.34
C VAL A 88 19.25 0.24 -14.77
N SER A 89 19.54 -1.00 -15.15
CA SER A 89 20.91 -1.53 -15.32
C SER A 89 20.85 -2.98 -15.83
N ASN A 90 20.72 -3.12 -17.15
CA ASN A 90 21.53 -3.94 -18.07
C ASN A 90 20.80 -4.06 -19.40
#